data_AF-W6R6K1-F1
#
_entry.id   AF-W6R6K1-F1
#
_cell.length_a   1.000
_cell.length_b   1.000
_cell.length_c   1.000
_cell.angle_alpha   90.00
_cell.angle_beta   90.00
_cell.angle_gamma   90.00
#
_symmetry.space_group_name_H-M   'P 1'
#
loop_
_entity.id
_entity.type
_entity.pdbx_description
1 polymer ?
#
loop_
_entity_poly.entity_id
_entity_poly.type
_entity_poly.pdbx_seq_one_letter_code
_entity_poly.pdbx_strand_id
1 'polypeptide(L)'
;MAAGRKDGKKSRRRKGKRGGQSRNANQAAQHVLSGDTGEAARPIEAGNAAHKRKRRRRGASASGEAGQQPQRTSNEISATAGQGVCSDSESVPSRRNRRKHRGKRGLQGRPLVHEKPVGHPAQPQQPAPTGRNGVAESRTGQNDNRAARQSDGGQRSQGEHPWPDELYAALDLGTNNCRLLIAQPTRPGQFRVVDAFSRIVRLGEGLAASGRLSDDAMDRAVDALRVCASKLKNREIRRMRLIATEACRQASNGAQFLERVVAETGLELEIIDRETEARLAVSGCSSLVGRETRSVVLFDIGGGSSEIAVIRIGDNRFNRLANHITHWTSLPVGVVTLSERHGGRDVTPDVFEGMVVEVEGMLGSFDCPAIDIGHADDFHLIGTSGTVTTLAGVHLDLPRYDRRKVDGIWLSDDEVSAMQAKLLSWDFASRAANPCIGPDRADLVLAGCAILEAIRRRWPSPRMRVADRGLREGLLTDMMADDGVWRRHRNRRGQRGK
;
A
#
# COMPACT_ATOMS: atom_id res chain seq x y z
N MET A 1 1.78 -26.26 61.88
CA MET A 1 3.08 -25.98 62.51
C MET A 1 4.20 -26.18 61.50
N ALA A 2 5.32 -25.48 61.70
CA ALA A 2 6.71 -25.75 61.28
C ALA A 2 6.95 -26.96 60.34
N ALA A 3 7.47 -26.88 59.11
CA ALA A 3 8.41 -25.97 58.44
C ALA A 3 9.92 -26.21 58.73
N GLY A 4 10.68 -26.41 57.65
CA GLY A 4 12.09 -25.99 57.54
C GLY A 4 13.17 -27.09 57.55
N ARG A 5 13.88 -27.23 56.42
CA ARG A 5 15.33 -26.98 56.37
C ARG A 5 15.84 -26.74 54.94
N LYS A 6 16.54 -25.61 54.76
CA LYS A 6 17.54 -25.43 53.71
C LYS A 6 18.90 -25.75 54.32
N ASP A 7 19.87 -26.16 53.51
CA ASP A 7 21.23 -25.63 53.59
C ASP A 7 22.02 -25.92 52.31
N GLY A 8 23.08 -25.15 52.03
CA GLY A 8 23.90 -25.31 50.83
C GLY A 8 25.36 -24.91 51.03
N LYS A 9 26.26 -25.27 50.10
CA LYS A 9 27.69 -24.87 50.19
C LYS A 9 28.44 -24.81 48.85
N LYS A 10 28.88 -23.59 48.52
CA LYS A 10 30.23 -23.20 48.05
C LYS A 10 30.90 -23.96 46.88
N SER A 11 30.96 -23.27 45.74
CA SER A 11 32.20 -22.71 45.15
C SER A 11 33.54 -23.47 45.32
N ARG A 12 34.23 -23.72 44.20
CA ARG A 12 35.69 -23.94 44.16
C ARG A 12 36.33 -23.33 42.90
N ARG A 13 37.56 -22.79 43.06
CA ARG A 13 38.32 -21.99 42.08
C ARG A 13 39.79 -22.43 42.06
N ARG A 14 40.37 -22.72 40.89
CA ARG A 14 41.80 -23.00 40.61
C ARG A 14 42.11 -22.33 39.24
N LYS A 15 43.19 -21.57 38.96
CA LYS A 15 44.52 -21.31 39.59
C LYS A 15 45.47 -22.51 39.45
N GLY A 16 46.58 -22.49 38.71
CA GLY A 16 47.22 -21.49 37.80
C GLY A 16 48.17 -22.24 36.82
N LYS A 17 49.38 -21.80 36.38
CA LYS A 17 50.21 -20.58 36.55
C LYS A 17 51.47 -20.69 35.63
N ARG A 18 52.12 -19.56 35.24
CA ARG A 18 53.44 -19.41 34.54
C ARG A 18 53.47 -19.77 33.03
N GLY A 19 54.34 -19.17 32.18
CA GLY A 19 55.19 -17.97 32.37
C GLY A 19 56.41 -17.89 31.41
N GLY A 20 56.86 -16.68 31.03
CA GLY A 20 58.07 -16.40 30.21
C GLY A 20 58.25 -14.89 29.94
N GLN A 21 59.48 -14.39 29.69
CA GLN A 21 59.80 -12.94 29.57
C GLN A 21 61.03 -12.60 28.68
N SER A 22 60.94 -11.50 27.90
CA SER A 22 61.98 -10.46 27.65
C SER A 22 61.30 -9.28 26.89
N ARG A 23 61.60 -7.96 26.96
CA ARG A 23 62.80 -7.10 27.24
C ARG A 23 63.83 -7.03 26.09
N ASN A 24 64.31 -5.89 25.56
CA ASN A 24 64.13 -4.42 25.80
C ASN A 24 63.94 -3.69 24.43
N ALA A 25 63.49 -2.44 24.23
CA ALA A 25 63.20 -1.24 25.04
C ALA A 25 64.31 -0.14 25.16
N ASN A 26 64.29 0.88 24.25
CA ASN A 26 64.96 2.22 24.29
C ASN A 26 64.55 3.05 23.03
N GLN A 27 64.56 4.39 22.92
CA GLN A 27 64.53 5.50 23.90
C GLN A 27 64.22 6.87 23.19
N ALA A 28 63.67 7.86 23.93
CA ALA A 28 63.97 9.32 23.99
C ALA A 28 64.36 10.17 22.72
N ALA A 29 64.10 11.49 22.63
CA ALA A 29 63.34 12.45 23.47
C ALA A 29 63.06 13.83 22.76
N GLN A 30 62.10 14.57 23.33
CA GLN A 30 62.00 16.05 23.52
C GLN A 30 62.68 17.05 22.55
N HIS A 31 61.93 18.10 22.17
CA HIS A 31 62.19 19.46 22.68
C HIS A 31 60.97 20.39 22.63
N VAL A 32 61.04 21.53 23.33
CA VAL A 32 60.03 22.60 23.47
C VAL A 32 60.69 23.97 23.26
N LEU A 33 59.96 24.97 22.74
CA LEU A 33 60.05 26.41 23.09
C LEU A 33 58.90 27.24 22.47
N SER A 34 58.84 28.56 22.73
CA SER A 34 57.59 29.33 22.83
C SER A 34 57.67 30.83 22.46
N GLY A 35 56.52 31.43 22.08
CA GLY A 35 56.27 32.89 22.01
C GLY A 35 56.54 33.57 20.65
N ASP A 36 56.13 34.82 20.39
CA ASP A 36 55.07 35.67 21.00
C ASP A 36 54.79 36.90 20.08
N THR A 37 53.65 37.59 20.26
CA THR A 37 53.27 38.93 19.71
C THR A 37 53.09 39.12 18.18
N GLY A 38 52.33 40.16 17.79
CA GLY A 38 52.22 40.65 16.39
C GLY A 38 50.89 41.35 16.04
N GLU A 39 50.92 42.63 15.67
CA GLU A 39 49.72 43.49 15.48
C GLU A 39 49.17 43.63 14.04
N ALA A 40 48.00 44.27 13.97
CA ALA A 40 47.12 44.50 12.84
C ALA A 40 47.65 45.32 11.63
N ALA A 41 47.05 45.08 10.45
CA ALA A 41 46.57 46.14 9.52
C ALA A 41 45.66 45.59 8.38
N ARG A 42 44.88 46.49 7.75
CA ARG A 42 44.19 46.35 6.43
C ARG A 42 44.58 47.60 5.58
N PRO A 43 44.02 47.92 4.38
CA PRO A 43 43.07 47.23 3.47
C PRO A 43 43.54 47.29 1.98
N ILE A 44 42.60 47.47 1.03
CA ILE A 44 42.75 47.80 -0.43
C ILE A 44 42.91 46.53 -1.32
N GLU A 45 42.16 46.33 -2.42
CA GLU A 45 41.13 47.15 -3.12
C GLU A 45 39.92 46.31 -3.61
N ALA A 46 38.86 46.95 -4.13
CA ALA A 46 37.68 46.28 -4.69
C ALA A 46 37.19 46.94 -6.01
N GLY A 47 36.90 46.12 -7.03
CA GLY A 47 36.52 46.56 -8.37
C GLY A 47 35.02 46.39 -8.72
N ASN A 48 34.43 47.39 -9.38
CA ASN A 48 33.00 47.49 -9.72
C ASN A 48 32.48 46.49 -10.75
N ALA A 49 31.24 46.01 -10.57
CA ALA A 49 30.05 46.31 -11.41
C ALA A 49 28.90 45.31 -11.10
N ALA A 50 27.72 45.64 -10.55
CA ALA A 50 26.78 46.76 -10.70
C ALA A 50 25.94 46.75 -12.01
N HIS A 51 24.71 46.23 -11.95
CA HIS A 51 23.62 46.57 -12.89
C HIS A 51 22.22 46.45 -12.24
N LYS A 52 21.55 47.58 -11.98
CA LYS A 52 20.10 47.67 -11.62
C LYS A 52 19.36 48.36 -12.76
N ARG A 53 18.27 47.77 -13.29
CA ARG A 53 17.38 48.43 -14.27
C ARG A 53 16.13 49.01 -13.60
N LYS A 54 16.00 50.34 -13.61
CA LYS A 54 14.75 51.06 -13.32
C LYS A 54 13.76 50.89 -14.50
N ARG A 55 12.45 50.88 -14.21
CA ARG A 55 11.37 51.10 -15.20
C ARG A 55 10.53 52.30 -14.73
N ARG A 56 10.11 53.19 -15.64
CA ARG A 56 9.48 54.49 -15.30
C ARG A 56 8.53 54.99 -16.39
N ARG A 57 7.25 55.20 -16.04
CA ARG A 57 6.11 55.90 -16.72
C ARG A 57 5.02 56.01 -15.62
N ARG A 58 4.28 57.10 -15.31
CA ARG A 58 3.72 58.28 -16.03
C ARG A 58 2.81 57.89 -17.21
N GLY A 59 1.53 58.30 -17.30
CA GLY A 59 0.63 59.05 -16.39
C GLY A 59 -0.46 59.83 -17.18
N ALA A 60 -1.58 60.33 -16.64
CA ALA A 60 -2.12 60.26 -15.27
C ALA A 60 -3.31 59.26 -15.17
N SER A 61 -4.62 59.52 -14.96
CA SER A 61 -5.45 60.72 -14.65
C SER A 61 -6.91 60.25 -14.30
N ALA A 62 -7.87 61.01 -13.76
CA ALA A 62 -7.90 62.06 -12.71
C ALA A 62 -9.34 62.61 -12.50
N SER A 63 -10.01 62.31 -11.35
CA SER A 63 -11.15 63.06 -10.72
C SER A 63 -11.83 62.19 -9.63
N GLY A 64 -12.26 62.68 -8.45
CA GLY A 64 -11.99 63.96 -7.80
C GLY A 64 -12.89 64.23 -6.57
N GLU A 65 -12.30 64.23 -5.36
CA GLU A 65 -12.72 64.93 -4.10
C GLU A 65 -14.10 64.57 -3.47
N ALA A 66 -14.39 64.80 -2.18
CA ALA A 66 -13.63 65.28 -1.00
C ALA A 66 -13.84 64.30 0.20
N GLY A 67 -13.03 64.26 1.28
CA GLY A 67 -13.05 65.20 2.43
C GLY A 67 -14.04 64.73 3.53
N GLN A 68 -13.73 64.62 4.83
CA GLN A 68 -12.55 64.98 5.64
C GLN A 68 -12.28 63.96 6.78
N GLN A 69 -11.17 64.13 7.51
CA GLN A 69 -10.72 63.41 8.73
C GLN A 69 -10.98 64.25 10.00
N PRO A 70 -10.65 63.80 11.24
CA PRO A 70 -10.52 62.44 11.81
C PRO A 70 -11.20 62.29 13.21
N GLN A 71 -11.10 61.14 13.88
CA GLN A 71 -10.44 60.99 15.20
C GLN A 71 -10.42 59.50 15.70
N ARG A 72 -10.08 59.27 16.97
CA ARG A 72 -9.47 58.02 17.51
C ARG A 72 -10.36 57.27 18.53
N THR A 73 -9.82 56.11 18.94
CA THR A 73 -9.88 55.45 20.27
C THR A 73 -11.09 54.57 20.63
N SER A 74 -10.76 53.27 20.78
CA SER A 74 -11.13 52.33 21.86
C SER A 74 -12.58 52.24 22.37
N ASN A 75 -13.07 51.00 22.49
CA ASN A 75 -14.13 50.63 23.43
C ASN A 75 -13.82 49.28 24.10
N GLU A 76 -14.22 49.13 25.36
CA GLU A 76 -14.02 47.92 26.18
C GLU A 76 -15.36 47.27 26.59
N ILE A 77 -15.32 45.94 26.73
CA ILE A 77 -15.94 45.10 27.77
C ILE A 77 -17.30 45.54 28.38
N SER A 78 -18.38 44.77 28.09
CA SER A 78 -19.37 44.17 29.04
C SER A 78 -20.62 43.69 28.26
N ALA A 79 -21.28 42.54 28.42
CA ALA A 79 -21.38 41.47 29.45
C ALA A 79 -22.55 41.59 30.46
N THR A 80 -23.07 40.44 30.91
CA THR A 80 -24.16 40.19 31.92
C THR A 80 -25.62 40.46 31.48
N ALA A 81 -26.67 39.78 32.01
CA ALA A 81 -26.81 38.45 32.67
C ALA A 81 -28.30 38.02 32.82
N GLY A 82 -28.56 36.79 33.27
CA GLY A 82 -29.88 36.23 33.66
C GLY A 82 -30.29 35.01 32.82
N GLN A 83 -30.20 33.74 33.24
CA GLN A 83 -30.70 32.99 34.42
C GLN A 83 -32.22 32.72 34.46
N GLY A 84 -32.56 31.42 34.53
CA GLY A 84 -33.90 30.82 34.67
C GLY A 84 -33.76 29.28 34.70
N VAL A 85 -34.56 28.56 35.49
CA VAL A 85 -34.20 27.20 35.98
C VAL A 85 -35.38 26.20 35.95
N CYS A 86 -35.05 24.92 35.69
CA CYS A 86 -35.76 23.62 35.86
C CYS A 86 -37.29 23.52 36.05
N SER A 87 -37.90 22.50 35.42
CA SER A 87 -38.52 21.36 36.16
C SER A 87 -38.99 20.23 35.21
N ASP A 88 -39.21 19.04 35.77
CA ASP A 88 -39.48 17.76 35.08
C ASP A 88 -40.96 17.52 34.74
N SER A 89 -41.24 16.58 33.83
CA SER A 89 -42.05 15.36 34.10
C SER A 89 -42.42 14.58 32.82
N GLU A 90 -42.96 13.37 33.00
CA GLU A 90 -43.14 12.35 31.96
C GLU A 90 -44.39 12.52 31.09
N SER A 91 -44.37 11.99 29.86
CA SER A 91 -45.50 11.19 29.35
C SER A 91 -45.17 10.41 28.07
N VAL A 92 -45.77 9.22 27.95
CA VAL A 92 -45.80 8.36 26.76
C VAL A 92 -47.29 8.02 26.54
N PRO A 93 -47.87 8.24 25.33
CA PRO A 93 -48.18 7.06 24.53
C PRO A 93 -48.30 7.22 23.00
N SER A 94 -48.25 6.03 22.37
CA SER A 94 -49.07 5.58 21.23
C SER A 94 -48.44 5.51 19.83
N ARG A 95 -48.66 4.35 19.19
CA ARG A 95 -48.39 4.07 17.78
C ARG A 95 -49.43 4.73 16.89
N ARG A 96 -49.05 5.20 15.69
CA ARG A 96 -50.01 5.30 14.57
C ARG A 96 -49.38 4.96 13.21
N ASN A 97 -49.93 3.95 12.56
CA ASN A 97 -49.57 3.57 11.19
C ASN A 97 -49.89 4.70 10.19
N ARG A 98 -48.97 4.94 9.25
CA ARG A 98 -49.29 5.62 7.97
C ARG A 98 -48.72 4.86 6.78
N ARG A 99 -49.53 3.96 6.20
CA ARG A 99 -49.40 3.59 4.79
C ARG A 99 -49.78 4.82 3.94
N LYS A 100 -48.96 5.19 2.96
CA LYS A 100 -49.40 5.85 1.73
C LYS A 100 -48.57 5.35 0.53
N HIS A 101 -49.03 5.63 -0.67
CA HIS A 101 -48.87 4.73 -1.81
C HIS A 101 -48.14 5.39 -3.00
N ARG A 102 -47.27 4.62 -3.67
CA ARG A 102 -46.87 4.72 -5.10
C ARG A 102 -46.41 6.10 -5.62
N GLY A 103 -45.12 6.19 -5.91
CA GLY A 103 -44.57 6.95 -7.05
C GLY A 103 -43.65 6.03 -7.88
N LYS A 104 -43.74 6.09 -9.22
CA LYS A 104 -42.70 5.56 -10.14
C LYS A 104 -41.79 6.76 -10.53
N ARG A 105 -40.58 6.63 -11.09
CA ARG A 105 -40.11 5.67 -12.12
C ARG A 105 -38.58 5.82 -12.33
N GLY A 106 -37.88 4.72 -12.66
CA GLY A 106 -36.51 4.74 -13.23
C GLY A 106 -35.36 4.80 -12.20
N LEU A 107 -34.17 4.25 -12.46
CA LEU A 107 -33.73 3.33 -13.53
C LEU A 107 -32.82 2.26 -12.90
N GLN A 108 -32.92 1.00 -13.35
CA GLN A 108 -32.07 -0.11 -12.88
C GLN A 108 -31.32 -0.74 -14.05
N GLY A 109 -29.99 -0.71 -14.00
CA GLY A 109 -29.14 -1.51 -14.88
C GLY A 109 -29.02 -2.96 -14.36
N ARG A 110 -29.11 -3.94 -15.26
CA ARG A 110 -28.71 -5.33 -15.01
C ARG A 110 -27.75 -5.79 -16.11
N PRO A 111 -26.85 -6.76 -15.82
CA PRO A 111 -25.72 -7.06 -16.68
C PRO A 111 -26.13 -7.81 -17.96
N LEU A 112 -25.36 -7.59 -19.03
CA LEU A 112 -25.49 -8.27 -20.31
C LEU A 112 -24.85 -9.67 -20.27
N VAL A 113 -25.43 -10.60 -21.02
CA VAL A 113 -24.92 -11.95 -21.28
C VAL A 113 -24.65 -12.07 -22.79
N HIS A 114 -23.67 -12.89 -23.18
CA HIS A 114 -23.34 -13.13 -24.59
C HIS A 114 -24.44 -13.92 -25.32
N GLU A 115 -24.80 -13.47 -26.52
CA GLU A 115 -25.52 -14.27 -27.52
C GLU A 115 -24.65 -14.51 -28.77
N LYS A 116 -25.00 -15.54 -29.55
CA LYS A 116 -24.42 -15.86 -30.86
C LYS A 116 -25.40 -15.49 -31.99
N PRO A 117 -24.92 -15.18 -33.21
CA PRO A 117 -25.77 -14.65 -34.26
C PRO A 117 -26.69 -15.68 -34.92
N VAL A 118 -27.83 -15.19 -35.42
CA VAL A 118 -28.78 -15.90 -36.30
C VAL A 118 -29.03 -15.00 -37.53
N GLY A 119 -29.25 -15.61 -38.71
CA GLY A 119 -29.30 -14.90 -39.99
C GLY A 119 -30.69 -14.43 -40.46
N HIS A 120 -30.73 -13.86 -41.66
CA HIS A 120 -31.91 -13.33 -42.35
C HIS A 120 -31.97 -13.80 -43.83
N PRO A 121 -33.11 -13.63 -44.55
CA PRO A 121 -33.62 -14.70 -45.45
C PRO A 121 -33.49 -14.50 -46.98
N ALA A 122 -34.01 -15.51 -47.68
CA ALA A 122 -34.28 -15.72 -49.12
C ALA A 122 -35.07 -14.60 -49.84
N GLN A 123 -35.24 -14.50 -51.18
CA GLN A 123 -34.98 -15.32 -52.41
C GLN A 123 -35.09 -14.34 -53.66
N PRO A 124 -35.32 -14.68 -54.98
CA PRO A 124 -35.58 -15.95 -55.69
C PRO A 124 -34.81 -16.21 -57.03
N GLN A 125 -35.18 -17.32 -57.70
CA GLN A 125 -35.05 -17.69 -59.14
C GLN A 125 -33.92 -18.65 -59.61
N GLN A 126 -34.16 -19.26 -60.78
CA GLN A 126 -33.60 -20.49 -61.39
C GLN A 126 -33.18 -20.21 -62.86
N PRO A 127 -32.56 -21.12 -63.67
CA PRO A 127 -32.57 -22.60 -63.62
C PRO A 127 -31.20 -23.32 -63.82
N ALA A 128 -31.23 -24.66 -63.95
CA ALA A 128 -30.07 -25.57 -64.16
C ALA A 128 -29.86 -25.95 -65.65
N PRO A 129 -28.82 -26.74 -66.02
CA PRO A 129 -29.00 -28.22 -66.09
C PRO A 129 -27.75 -29.15 -65.96
N THR A 130 -28.04 -30.45 -65.72
CA THR A 130 -27.31 -31.71 -66.16
C THR A 130 -25.89 -32.10 -65.70
N GLY A 131 -25.70 -33.41 -65.40
CA GLY A 131 -24.40 -34.15 -65.47
C GLY A 131 -24.05 -35.03 -64.25
N ARG A 132 -24.63 -36.24 -64.04
CA ARG A 132 -24.27 -37.61 -64.52
C ARG A 132 -23.08 -38.36 -63.84
N ASN A 133 -23.43 -39.48 -63.19
CA ASN A 133 -22.72 -40.78 -63.02
C ASN A 133 -21.33 -40.87 -62.33
N GLY A 134 -21.19 -41.89 -61.46
CA GLY A 134 -19.90 -42.35 -60.92
C GLY A 134 -20.05 -43.39 -59.80
N VAL A 135 -20.19 -44.68 -60.12
CA VAL A 135 -20.32 -45.79 -59.15
C VAL A 135 -19.04 -46.64 -59.14
N ALA A 136 -18.53 -46.98 -57.95
CA ALA A 136 -17.62 -48.10 -57.73
C ALA A 136 -17.70 -48.55 -56.26
N GLU A 137 -17.99 -49.82 -56.02
CA GLU A 137 -18.10 -50.40 -54.68
C GLU A 137 -16.97 -51.40 -54.35
N SER A 138 -16.86 -51.71 -53.06
CA SER A 138 -16.34 -52.95 -52.48
C SER A 138 -14.82 -53.21 -52.50
N ARG A 139 -14.30 -53.57 -51.33
CA ARG A 139 -13.89 -54.96 -51.07
C ARG A 139 -14.03 -55.31 -49.58
N THR A 140 -14.41 -56.54 -49.32
CA THR A 140 -14.78 -57.06 -47.99
C THR A 140 -13.64 -57.81 -47.32
N GLY A 141 -13.59 -57.77 -45.98
CA GLY A 141 -12.78 -58.65 -45.14
C GLY A 141 -13.44 -58.78 -43.78
N GLN A 142 -13.62 -60.00 -43.29
CA GLN A 142 -14.44 -60.31 -42.11
C GLN A 142 -13.76 -61.41 -41.26
N ASN A 143 -14.14 -61.49 -39.99
CA ASN A 143 -13.77 -62.54 -39.00
C ASN A 143 -12.28 -62.53 -38.54
N ASP A 144 -11.93 -62.99 -37.32
CA ASP A 144 -12.75 -63.57 -36.25
C ASP A 144 -12.22 -63.30 -34.82
N ASN A 145 -13.02 -63.70 -33.81
CA ASN A 145 -12.77 -63.50 -32.39
C ASN A 145 -11.60 -64.33 -31.80
N ARG A 146 -10.81 -63.72 -30.91
CA ARG A 146 -10.21 -64.39 -29.72
C ARG A 146 -10.21 -63.45 -28.52
N ALA A 147 -10.48 -64.01 -27.33
CA ALA A 147 -10.71 -63.24 -26.11
C ALA A 147 -9.51 -63.27 -25.13
N ALA A 148 -9.31 -62.16 -24.42
CA ALA A 148 -8.51 -62.08 -23.20
C ALA A 148 -9.15 -61.04 -22.24
N ARG A 149 -8.88 -61.15 -20.95
CA ARG A 149 -9.43 -60.26 -19.89
C ARG A 149 -8.35 -59.33 -19.34
N GLN A 150 -8.78 -58.28 -18.64
CA GLN A 150 -7.97 -57.35 -17.81
C GLN A 150 -7.05 -56.41 -18.63
N SER A 151 -6.67 -55.23 -18.13
CA SER A 151 -6.92 -54.60 -16.82
C SER A 151 -7.35 -53.12 -16.95
N ASP A 152 -7.75 -52.52 -15.82
CA ASP A 152 -8.29 -51.15 -15.76
C ASP A 152 -7.24 -50.08 -16.11
N GLY A 153 -7.55 -49.23 -17.09
CA GLY A 153 -6.64 -48.24 -17.68
C GLY A 153 -6.55 -46.96 -16.84
N GLY A 154 -6.10 -47.09 -15.60
CA GLY A 154 -6.12 -46.03 -14.59
C GLY A 154 -5.67 -44.65 -15.08
N GLN A 155 -6.49 -43.63 -14.81
CA GLN A 155 -6.20 -42.24 -15.16
C GLN A 155 -4.82 -41.83 -14.63
N ARG A 156 -3.94 -41.36 -15.53
CA ARG A 156 -2.64 -40.81 -15.14
C ARG A 156 -2.85 -39.63 -14.20
N SER A 157 -2.48 -39.80 -12.93
CA SER A 157 -2.50 -38.72 -11.96
C SER A 157 -1.62 -37.57 -12.46
N GLN A 158 -2.20 -36.36 -12.51
CA GLN A 158 -1.38 -35.16 -12.65
C GLN A 158 -0.50 -35.07 -11.40
N GLY A 159 0.81 -34.94 -11.60
CA GLY A 159 1.80 -35.24 -10.56
C GLY A 159 1.57 -34.46 -9.27
N GLU A 160 1.58 -35.17 -8.14
CA GLU A 160 1.34 -34.63 -6.81
C GLU A 160 2.14 -33.33 -6.60
N HIS A 161 1.43 -32.20 -6.44
CA HIS A 161 2.11 -30.99 -6.02
C HIS A 161 2.68 -31.23 -4.60
N PRO A 162 3.97 -30.99 -4.34
CA PRO A 162 4.59 -31.35 -3.06
C PRO A 162 4.19 -30.41 -1.90
N TRP A 163 3.12 -29.65 -2.05
CA TRP A 163 2.60 -28.68 -1.10
C TRP A 163 1.12 -29.00 -0.87
N PRO A 164 0.60 -28.93 0.37
CA PRO A 164 -0.80 -29.22 0.64
C PRO A 164 -1.75 -28.31 -0.17
N ASP A 165 -2.97 -28.78 -0.39
CA ASP A 165 -4.08 -27.95 -0.90
C ASP A 165 -4.70 -27.04 0.18
N GLU A 166 -3.94 -26.78 1.24
CA GLU A 166 -4.26 -25.85 2.32
C GLU A 166 -4.32 -24.40 1.79
N LEU A 167 -5.52 -23.85 1.67
CA LEU A 167 -5.72 -22.45 1.30
C LEU A 167 -5.59 -21.52 2.50
N TYR A 168 -4.94 -20.39 2.31
CA TYR A 168 -4.86 -19.28 3.26
C TYR A 168 -5.55 -18.05 2.66
N ALA A 169 -6.16 -17.21 3.48
CA ALA A 169 -6.80 -15.98 3.02
C ALA A 169 -6.41 -14.74 3.83
N ALA A 170 -6.11 -13.64 3.14
CA ALA A 170 -5.85 -12.34 3.74
C ALA A 170 -6.78 -11.29 3.15
N LEU A 171 -7.46 -10.53 4.01
CA LEU A 171 -8.36 -9.44 3.63
C LEU A 171 -7.83 -8.13 4.22
N ASP A 172 -7.71 -7.09 3.39
CA ASP A 172 -7.48 -5.72 3.85
C ASP A 172 -8.73 -4.84 3.62
N LEU A 173 -9.08 -4.05 4.63
CA LEU A 173 -10.08 -2.99 4.56
C LEU A 173 -9.40 -1.66 4.89
N GLY A 174 -8.83 -1.04 3.86
CA GLY A 174 -8.18 0.27 3.97
C GLY A 174 -9.12 1.43 3.65
N THR A 175 -8.66 2.64 3.95
CA THR A 175 -9.39 3.92 3.76
C THR A 175 -10.01 4.10 2.38
N ASN A 176 -9.38 3.57 1.32
CA ASN A 176 -9.87 3.69 -0.07
C ASN A 176 -10.43 2.38 -0.64
N ASN A 177 -9.88 1.23 -0.25
CA ASN A 177 -10.02 -0.03 -0.99
C ASN A 177 -10.30 -1.18 -0.02
N CYS A 178 -11.27 -2.04 -0.34
CA CYS A 178 -11.41 -3.37 0.26
C CYS A 178 -10.79 -4.40 -0.69
N ARG A 179 -9.98 -5.33 -0.18
CA ARG A 179 -9.28 -6.34 -0.98
C ARG A 179 -9.23 -7.67 -0.25
N LEU A 180 -9.34 -8.77 -1.00
CA LEU A 180 -9.17 -10.15 -0.50
C LEU A 180 -8.20 -10.89 -1.42
N LEU A 181 -7.33 -11.70 -0.83
CA LEU A 181 -6.41 -12.59 -1.53
C LEU A 181 -6.46 -13.98 -0.90
N ILE A 182 -6.81 -14.99 -1.70
CA ILE A 182 -6.79 -16.40 -1.32
C ILE A 182 -5.64 -17.07 -2.06
N ALA A 183 -4.77 -17.77 -1.34
CA ALA A 183 -3.53 -18.33 -1.88
C ALA A 183 -3.19 -19.70 -1.29
N GLN A 184 -2.50 -20.52 -2.09
CA GLN A 184 -1.95 -21.81 -1.70
C GLN A 184 -0.42 -21.70 -1.56
N PRO A 185 0.20 -22.23 -0.49
CA PRO A 185 1.65 -22.23 -0.36
C PRO A 185 2.30 -23.05 -1.49
N THR A 186 3.47 -22.60 -1.94
CA THR A 186 4.30 -23.32 -2.92
C THR A 186 5.75 -23.40 -2.40
N ARG A 187 6.76 -23.10 -3.23
CA ARG A 187 8.18 -23.14 -2.85
C ARG A 187 8.45 -22.28 -1.60
N PRO A 188 9.54 -22.52 -0.84
CA PRO A 188 9.87 -21.75 0.36
C PRO A 188 9.80 -20.23 0.15
N GLY A 189 8.92 -19.56 0.91
CA GLY A 189 8.68 -18.11 0.80
C GLY A 189 7.86 -17.69 -0.43
N GLN A 190 7.12 -18.61 -1.08
CA GLN A 190 6.30 -18.36 -2.26
C GLN A 190 4.92 -19.02 -2.14
N PHE A 191 3.90 -18.40 -2.71
CA PHE A 191 2.54 -18.91 -2.83
C PHE A 191 1.96 -18.65 -4.22
N ARG A 192 0.95 -19.43 -4.61
CA ARG A 192 0.13 -19.23 -5.80
C ARG A 192 -1.17 -18.56 -5.39
N VAL A 193 -1.53 -17.45 -6.03
CA VAL A 193 -2.87 -16.84 -5.89
C VAL A 193 -3.91 -17.76 -6.54
N VAL A 194 -4.98 -18.05 -5.81
CA VAL A 194 -6.08 -18.95 -6.21
C VAL A 194 -7.38 -18.16 -6.45
N ASP A 195 -7.63 -17.12 -5.65
CA ASP A 195 -8.67 -16.13 -5.91
C ASP A 195 -8.22 -14.75 -5.41
N ALA A 196 -8.72 -13.69 -6.02
CA ALA A 196 -8.51 -12.32 -5.61
C ALA A 196 -9.80 -11.50 -5.78
N PHE A 197 -9.91 -10.44 -4.98
CA PHE A 197 -10.95 -9.43 -5.10
C PHE A 197 -10.37 -8.07 -4.68
N SER A 198 -10.81 -7.03 -5.36
CA SER A 198 -10.49 -5.63 -5.05
C SER A 198 -11.68 -4.78 -5.46
N ARG A 199 -12.17 -3.94 -4.56
CA ARG A 199 -13.22 -2.95 -4.82
C ARG A 199 -12.84 -1.65 -4.12
N ILE A 200 -12.89 -0.55 -4.86
CA ILE A 200 -12.79 0.80 -4.29
C ILE A 200 -14.08 1.04 -3.50
N VAL A 201 -13.93 1.43 -2.24
CA VAL A 201 -15.03 1.64 -1.29
C VAL A 201 -15.06 3.06 -0.73
N ARG A 202 -13.91 3.78 -0.76
CA ARG A 202 -13.74 5.12 -0.16
C ARG A 202 -14.31 5.19 1.27
N LEU A 203 -13.90 4.24 2.11
CA LEU A 203 -14.41 4.08 3.48
C LEU A 203 -14.14 5.32 4.36
N GLY A 204 -13.01 5.99 4.16
CA GLY A 204 -12.63 7.19 4.91
C GLY A 204 -12.90 8.51 4.19
N GLU A 205 -13.81 8.58 3.22
CA GLU A 205 -14.17 9.86 2.60
C GLU A 205 -14.87 10.78 3.62
N GLY A 206 -14.45 12.05 3.68
CA GLY A 206 -14.93 13.04 4.64
C GLY A 206 -14.51 12.79 6.09
N LEU A 207 -13.84 11.67 6.40
CA LEU A 207 -13.48 11.25 7.76
C LEU A 207 -12.61 12.28 8.48
N ALA A 208 -11.69 12.93 7.75
CA ALA A 208 -10.82 13.97 8.29
C ALA A 208 -11.59 15.22 8.77
N ALA A 209 -12.78 15.49 8.20
CA ALA A 209 -13.63 16.62 8.57
C ALA A 209 -14.74 16.25 9.59
N SER A 210 -15.19 14.99 9.59
CA SER A 210 -16.33 14.53 10.40
C SER A 210 -15.95 13.78 11.68
N GLY A 211 -14.75 13.18 11.75
CA GLY A 211 -14.37 12.21 12.78
C GLY A 211 -15.19 10.90 12.75
N ARG A 212 -15.95 10.65 11.68
CA ARG A 212 -16.89 9.52 11.53
C ARG A 212 -16.91 8.93 10.11
N LEU A 213 -17.05 7.62 10.01
CA LEU A 213 -17.42 6.95 8.77
C LEU A 213 -18.86 7.34 8.41
N SER A 214 -19.11 7.71 7.15
CA SER A 214 -20.45 8.00 6.64
C SER A 214 -21.25 6.71 6.38
N ASP A 215 -22.58 6.78 6.45
CA ASP A 215 -23.43 5.61 6.21
C ASP A 215 -23.26 5.06 4.78
N ASP A 216 -23.16 5.93 3.77
CA ASP A 216 -22.88 5.54 2.38
C ASP A 216 -21.53 4.80 2.23
N ALA A 217 -20.49 5.25 2.93
CA ALA A 217 -19.17 4.63 2.88
C ALA A 217 -19.15 3.27 3.62
N MET A 218 -19.85 3.17 4.75
CA MET A 218 -20.07 1.92 5.47
C MET A 218 -20.87 0.91 4.63
N ASP A 219 -21.95 1.36 3.96
CA ASP A 219 -22.77 0.52 3.10
C ASP A 219 -21.95 -0.07 1.95
N ARG A 220 -21.21 0.76 1.20
CA ARG A 220 -20.33 0.30 0.10
C ARG A 220 -19.26 -0.69 0.60
N ALA A 221 -18.74 -0.50 1.82
CA ALA A 221 -17.77 -1.40 2.42
C ALA A 221 -18.40 -2.75 2.82
N VAL A 222 -19.56 -2.75 3.50
CA VAL A 222 -20.32 -3.99 3.79
C VAL A 222 -20.64 -4.73 2.50
N ASP A 223 -21.01 -4.02 1.43
CA ASP A 223 -21.31 -4.59 0.12
C ASP A 223 -20.09 -5.25 -0.56
N ALA A 224 -18.89 -4.71 -0.35
CA ALA A 224 -17.64 -5.36 -0.75
C ALA A 224 -17.34 -6.60 0.10
N LEU A 225 -17.56 -6.51 1.42
CA LEU A 225 -17.31 -7.57 2.39
C LEU A 225 -18.26 -8.77 2.23
N ARG A 226 -19.53 -8.56 1.81
CA ARG A 226 -20.47 -9.63 1.40
C ARG A 226 -19.92 -10.49 0.26
N VAL A 227 -19.22 -9.88 -0.71
CA VAL A 227 -18.55 -10.60 -1.81
C VAL A 227 -17.33 -11.37 -1.30
N CYS A 228 -16.55 -10.78 -0.39
CA CYS A 228 -15.44 -11.47 0.29
C CYS A 228 -15.92 -12.69 1.09
N ALA A 229 -16.96 -12.54 1.92
CA ALA A 229 -17.56 -13.63 2.69
C ALA A 229 -18.03 -14.78 1.79
N SER A 230 -18.66 -14.46 0.66
CA SER A 230 -19.07 -15.43 -0.35
C SER A 230 -17.89 -16.18 -0.98
N LYS A 231 -16.77 -15.49 -1.26
CA LYS A 231 -15.53 -16.09 -1.78
C LYS A 231 -14.79 -16.97 -0.76
N LEU A 232 -14.92 -16.65 0.53
CA LEU A 232 -14.35 -17.42 1.64
C LEU A 232 -15.20 -18.68 1.92
N LYS A 233 -16.52 -18.54 2.10
CA LYS A 233 -17.45 -19.63 2.44
C LYS A 233 -17.45 -20.79 1.44
N ASN A 234 -17.16 -20.51 0.16
CA ASN A 234 -17.14 -21.52 -0.89
C ASN A 234 -15.82 -22.32 -0.97
N ARG A 235 -14.95 -22.25 0.06
CA ARG A 235 -13.61 -22.86 0.06
C ARG A 235 -13.18 -23.34 1.45
N GLU A 236 -12.39 -24.41 1.49
CA GLU A 236 -11.73 -24.88 2.71
C GLU A 236 -10.48 -24.03 2.99
N ILE A 237 -10.66 -22.94 3.75
CA ILE A 237 -9.58 -22.06 4.18
C ILE A 237 -9.00 -22.57 5.50
N ARG A 238 -7.73 -23.00 5.49
CA ARG A 238 -7.00 -23.48 6.68
C ARG A 238 -6.84 -22.41 7.75
N ARG A 239 -6.49 -21.20 7.34
CA ARG A 239 -6.26 -20.05 8.23
C ARG A 239 -6.49 -18.75 7.47
N MET A 240 -7.12 -17.78 8.11
CA MET A 240 -7.32 -16.44 7.56
C MET A 240 -7.04 -15.35 8.60
N ARG A 241 -6.70 -14.17 8.10
CA ARG A 241 -6.69 -12.91 8.86
C ARG A 241 -7.37 -11.82 8.04
N LEU A 242 -8.29 -11.11 8.66
CA LEU A 242 -9.10 -10.07 8.05
C LEU A 242 -8.84 -8.79 8.84
N ILE A 243 -8.23 -7.78 8.22
CA ILE A 243 -7.77 -6.57 8.92
C ILE A 243 -8.51 -5.32 8.45
N ALA A 244 -8.70 -4.38 9.37
CA ALA A 244 -9.07 -3.00 9.09
C ALA A 244 -7.94 -2.04 9.53
N THR A 245 -7.78 -0.93 8.82
CA THR A 245 -6.63 -0.01 9.04
C THR A 245 -7.07 1.42 9.36
N GLU A 246 -6.31 2.45 8.93
CA GLU A 246 -6.40 3.83 9.43
C GLU A 246 -7.83 4.40 9.50
N ALA A 247 -8.71 4.13 8.53
CA ALA A 247 -10.09 4.63 8.57
C ALA A 247 -10.90 4.11 9.77
N CYS A 248 -10.87 2.82 10.05
CA CYS A 248 -11.55 2.24 11.22
C CYS A 248 -10.85 2.60 12.53
N ARG A 249 -9.52 2.80 12.48
CA ARG A 249 -8.67 3.20 13.61
C ARG A 249 -8.86 4.67 14.03
N GLN A 250 -9.17 5.55 13.08
CA GLN A 250 -9.38 6.99 13.28
C GLN A 250 -10.84 7.35 13.61
N ALA A 251 -11.82 6.62 13.08
CA ALA A 251 -13.23 6.97 13.21
C ALA A 251 -13.83 6.66 14.58
N SER A 252 -14.57 7.62 15.16
CA SER A 252 -15.29 7.45 16.43
C SER A 252 -16.43 6.41 16.39
N ASN A 253 -16.85 5.97 15.19
CA ASN A 253 -17.77 4.84 14.97
C ASN A 253 -17.08 3.61 14.35
N GLY A 254 -15.75 3.52 14.34
CA GLY A 254 -15.01 2.40 13.76
C GLY A 254 -15.39 1.04 14.37
N ALA A 255 -15.51 0.95 15.70
CA ALA A 255 -15.93 -0.27 16.39
C ALA A 255 -17.38 -0.68 16.03
N GLN A 256 -18.32 0.26 16.10
CA GLN A 256 -19.73 0.07 15.71
C GLN A 256 -19.87 -0.43 14.26
N PHE A 257 -19.02 0.07 13.36
CA PHE A 257 -18.97 -0.40 11.98
C PHE A 257 -18.47 -1.85 11.87
N LEU A 258 -17.50 -2.28 12.67
CA LEU A 258 -17.05 -3.67 12.66
C LEU A 258 -18.07 -4.63 13.30
N GLU A 259 -18.78 -4.22 14.35
CA GLU A 259 -19.94 -4.96 14.87
C GLU A 259 -21.00 -5.19 13.78
N ARG A 260 -21.28 -4.15 12.98
CA ARG A 260 -22.16 -4.21 11.82
C ARG A 260 -21.64 -5.16 10.73
N VAL A 261 -20.34 -5.14 10.44
CA VAL A 261 -19.71 -6.07 9.48
C VAL A 261 -19.85 -7.53 9.94
N VAL A 262 -19.63 -7.82 11.23
CA VAL A 262 -19.85 -9.16 11.80
C VAL A 262 -21.31 -9.58 11.65
N ALA A 263 -22.26 -8.72 12.04
CA ALA A 263 -23.70 -9.01 11.98
C ALA A 263 -24.22 -9.23 10.55
N GLU A 264 -23.71 -8.49 9.56
CA GLU A 264 -24.21 -8.54 8.18
C GLU A 264 -23.43 -9.48 7.24
N THR A 265 -22.21 -9.89 7.60
CA THR A 265 -21.34 -10.70 6.72
C THR A 265 -20.72 -11.93 7.38
N GLY A 266 -20.73 -12.04 8.71
CA GLY A 266 -20.04 -13.10 9.45
C GLY A 266 -18.52 -13.01 9.39
N LEU A 267 -17.96 -11.83 9.05
CA LEU A 267 -16.52 -11.60 9.01
C LEU A 267 -16.06 -10.80 10.23
N GLU A 268 -15.28 -11.45 11.09
CA GLU A 268 -14.57 -10.79 12.19
C GLU A 268 -13.29 -10.13 11.67
N LEU A 269 -13.22 -8.80 11.74
CA LEU A 269 -12.07 -8.00 11.33
C LEU A 269 -11.36 -7.42 12.55
N GLU A 270 -10.03 -7.53 12.59
CA GLU A 270 -9.19 -6.89 13.62
C GLU A 270 -8.72 -5.50 13.14
N ILE A 271 -8.81 -4.47 13.99
CA ILE A 271 -8.12 -3.19 13.73
C ILE A 271 -6.66 -3.37 14.12
N ILE A 272 -5.75 -3.30 13.15
CA ILE A 272 -4.31 -3.36 13.44
C ILE A 272 -3.74 -1.99 13.82
N ASP A 273 -2.67 -1.99 14.61
CA ASP A 273 -1.88 -0.77 14.86
C ASP A 273 -0.94 -0.44 13.68
N ARG A 274 -0.39 0.78 13.72
CA ARG A 274 0.49 1.32 12.68
C ARG A 274 1.85 0.62 12.60
N GLU A 275 2.34 0.05 13.70
CA GLU A 275 3.56 -0.77 13.68
C GLU A 275 3.31 -2.07 12.90
N THR A 276 2.24 -2.79 13.23
CA THR A 276 1.81 -4.01 12.56
C THR A 276 1.59 -3.77 11.06
N GLU A 277 1.01 -2.63 10.68
CA GLU A 277 0.81 -2.23 9.30
C GLU A 277 2.15 -2.08 8.54
N ALA A 278 3.10 -1.32 9.10
CA ALA A 278 4.45 -1.16 8.54
C ALA A 278 5.21 -2.50 8.48
N ARG A 279 5.14 -3.32 9.54
CA ARG A 279 5.81 -4.64 9.58
C ARG A 279 5.23 -5.62 8.56
N LEU A 280 3.91 -5.60 8.33
CA LEU A 280 3.25 -6.42 7.31
C LEU A 280 3.61 -5.99 5.88
N ALA A 281 3.71 -4.68 5.60
CA ALA A 281 4.19 -4.18 4.32
C ALA A 281 5.61 -4.68 4.02
N VAL A 282 6.50 -4.67 5.02
CA VAL A 282 7.85 -5.24 4.93
C VAL A 282 7.85 -6.76 4.74
N SER A 283 7.00 -7.51 5.45
CA SER A 283 6.83 -8.95 5.23
C SER A 283 6.40 -9.27 3.79
N GLY A 284 5.42 -8.53 3.24
CA GLY A 284 4.91 -8.73 1.88
C GLY A 284 5.92 -8.43 0.78
N CYS A 285 6.74 -7.39 0.95
CA CYS A 285 7.77 -7.01 -0.02
C CYS A 285 9.08 -7.80 0.12
N SER A 286 9.24 -8.63 1.17
CA SER A 286 10.51 -9.30 1.51
C SER A 286 11.21 -10.02 0.34
N SER A 287 10.41 -10.67 -0.51
CA SER A 287 10.83 -11.36 -1.74
C SER A 287 11.40 -10.48 -2.87
N LEU A 288 11.31 -9.14 -2.76
CA LEU A 288 11.79 -8.17 -3.75
C LEU A 288 13.12 -7.51 -3.35
N VAL A 289 13.58 -7.72 -2.11
CA VAL A 289 14.89 -7.24 -1.62
C VAL A 289 15.99 -8.14 -2.18
N GLY A 290 17.10 -7.52 -2.63
CA GLY A 290 18.24 -8.25 -3.17
C GLY A 290 19.02 -9.00 -2.08
N ARG A 291 19.90 -9.92 -2.49
CA ARG A 291 20.82 -10.54 -1.53
C ARG A 291 21.89 -9.57 -1.08
N GLU A 292 22.50 -8.82 -2.00
CA GLU A 292 23.60 -7.92 -1.64
C GLU A 292 23.14 -6.59 -1.03
N THR A 293 21.83 -6.28 -1.12
CA THR A 293 21.19 -5.11 -0.51
C THR A 293 21.46 -5.05 0.99
N ARG A 294 22.05 -3.94 1.45
CA ARG A 294 22.37 -3.66 2.86
C ARG A 294 21.36 -2.72 3.53
N SER A 295 20.79 -1.79 2.77
CA SER A 295 19.85 -0.79 3.27
C SER A 295 18.58 -0.77 2.41
N VAL A 296 17.41 -0.68 3.05
CA VAL A 296 16.13 -0.52 2.36
C VAL A 296 15.32 0.58 3.04
N VAL A 297 14.79 1.52 2.24
CA VAL A 297 13.63 2.32 2.63
C VAL A 297 12.43 1.69 1.94
N LEU A 298 11.54 1.11 2.72
CA LEU A 298 10.26 0.62 2.22
C LEU A 298 9.17 1.61 2.62
N PHE A 299 8.21 1.86 1.72
CA PHE A 299 7.04 2.67 2.03
C PHE A 299 5.76 2.13 1.36
N ASP A 300 4.64 2.22 2.09
CA ASP A 300 3.29 1.95 1.59
C ASP A 300 2.52 3.28 1.54
N ILE A 301 2.04 3.68 0.36
CA ILE A 301 1.21 4.89 0.22
C ILE A 301 -0.26 4.44 0.30
N GLY A 302 -0.81 4.54 1.51
CA GLY A 302 -2.18 4.18 1.82
C GLY A 302 -3.20 5.25 1.42
N GLY A 303 -4.45 5.04 1.86
CA GLY A 303 -5.52 6.00 1.63
C GLY A 303 -5.60 7.09 2.72
N GLY A 304 -5.44 6.72 3.99
CA GLY A 304 -5.50 7.65 5.13
C GLY A 304 -4.13 7.94 5.76
N SER A 305 -3.27 6.92 5.81
CA SER A 305 -1.88 6.98 6.29
C SER A 305 -0.88 6.58 5.19
N SER A 306 0.40 6.77 5.47
CA SER A 306 1.51 6.23 4.68
C SER A 306 2.61 5.72 5.61
N GLU A 307 2.88 4.42 5.54
CA GLU A 307 3.85 3.72 6.39
C GLU A 307 5.24 3.74 5.75
N ILE A 308 6.28 3.97 6.56
CA ILE A 308 7.68 4.02 6.12
C ILE A 308 8.52 3.19 7.10
N ALA A 309 9.36 2.29 6.57
CA ALA A 309 10.23 1.42 7.35
C ALA A 309 11.67 1.45 6.80
N VAL A 310 12.63 1.73 7.68
CA VAL A 310 14.07 1.80 7.39
C VAL A 310 14.76 0.55 7.90
N ILE A 311 15.22 -0.28 6.97
CA ILE A 311 15.70 -1.64 7.19
C ILE A 311 17.21 -1.67 6.98
N ARG A 312 17.97 -2.23 7.92
CA ARG A 312 19.43 -2.41 7.79
C ARG A 312 19.79 -3.88 7.91
N ILE A 313 20.22 -4.47 6.81
CA ILE A 313 20.54 -5.90 6.63
C ILE A 313 22.05 -6.07 6.80
N GLY A 314 22.49 -6.15 8.05
CA GLY A 314 23.86 -6.55 8.38
C GLY A 314 24.11 -8.04 8.14
N ASP A 315 25.32 -8.50 8.46
CA ASP A 315 25.75 -9.91 8.27
C ASP A 315 24.83 -10.92 8.97
N ASN A 316 24.23 -10.52 10.09
CA ASN A 316 23.44 -11.38 10.96
C ASN A 316 21.97 -11.52 10.47
N ARG A 317 21.79 -12.13 9.31
CA ARG A 317 20.50 -12.18 8.58
C ARG A 317 19.43 -13.03 9.29
N PHE A 318 18.51 -12.38 10.01
CA PHE A 318 17.24 -12.96 10.44
C PHE A 318 16.41 -13.51 9.26
N ASN A 319 15.64 -14.57 9.51
CA ASN A 319 14.79 -15.24 8.51
C ASN A 319 13.54 -14.44 8.07
N ARG A 320 13.16 -13.37 8.78
CA ARG A 320 12.05 -12.47 8.40
C ARG A 320 12.61 -11.05 8.22
N LEU A 321 12.30 -10.41 7.11
CA LEU A 321 12.80 -9.07 6.80
C LEU A 321 12.31 -8.02 7.83
N ALA A 322 11.09 -8.16 8.34
CA ALA A 322 10.52 -7.28 9.37
C ALA A 322 11.26 -7.32 10.73
N ASN A 323 12.25 -8.19 10.90
CA ASN A 323 13.14 -8.20 12.09
C ASN A 323 14.42 -7.37 11.88
N HIS A 324 14.64 -6.83 10.67
CA HIS A 324 15.74 -5.91 10.32
C HIS A 324 15.29 -4.44 10.27
N ILE A 325 14.02 -4.15 10.58
CA ILE A 325 13.52 -2.79 10.71
C ILE A 325 14.23 -2.14 11.88
N THR A 326 14.91 -1.03 11.61
CA THR A 326 15.65 -0.25 12.62
C THR A 326 14.86 0.96 13.10
N HIS A 327 14.13 1.61 12.17
CA HIS A 327 13.28 2.76 12.42
C HIS A 327 12.03 2.61 11.55
N TRP A 328 10.88 3.05 12.03
CA TRP A 328 9.65 3.11 11.24
C TRP A 328 8.81 4.32 11.66
N THR A 329 7.92 4.74 10.78
CA THR A 329 6.87 5.73 11.07
C THR A 329 5.63 5.43 10.24
N SER A 330 4.49 5.99 10.64
CA SER A 330 3.24 5.98 9.88
C SER A 330 2.73 7.42 9.90
N LEU A 331 2.83 8.08 8.75
CA LEU A 331 2.39 9.46 8.61
C LEU A 331 0.86 9.49 8.56
N PRO A 332 0.16 10.44 9.23
CA PRO A 332 -1.30 10.57 9.19
C PRO A 332 -1.79 11.24 7.87
N VAL A 333 -1.19 10.84 6.76
CA VAL A 333 -1.49 11.32 5.41
C VAL A 333 -1.41 10.17 4.41
N GLY A 334 -2.43 10.05 3.57
CA GLY A 334 -2.49 9.14 2.44
C GLY A 334 -3.22 9.82 1.28
N VAL A 335 -3.43 9.10 0.17
CA VAL A 335 -3.93 9.73 -1.06
C VAL A 335 -5.33 10.35 -0.94
N VAL A 336 -6.18 9.84 -0.03
CA VAL A 336 -7.51 10.41 0.22
C VAL A 336 -7.39 11.66 1.08
N THR A 337 -6.76 11.55 2.25
CA THR A 337 -6.70 12.65 3.23
C THR A 337 -5.90 13.85 2.73
N LEU A 338 -4.93 13.66 1.82
CA LEU A 338 -4.20 14.75 1.17
C LEU A 338 -5.00 15.40 0.03
N SER A 339 -5.66 14.62 -0.84
CA SER A 339 -6.56 15.16 -1.88
C SER A 339 -7.77 15.89 -1.29
N GLU A 340 -8.24 15.51 -0.11
CA GLU A 340 -9.30 16.23 0.63
C GLU A 340 -8.83 17.60 1.17
N ARG A 341 -7.55 17.73 1.54
CA ARG A 341 -6.99 19.01 2.05
C ARG A 341 -6.67 20.01 0.96
N HIS A 342 -6.06 19.57 -0.14
CA HIS A 342 -5.55 20.44 -1.21
C HIS A 342 -6.44 20.51 -2.47
N GLY A 343 -7.42 19.62 -2.57
CA GLY A 343 -8.18 19.39 -3.80
C GLY A 343 -7.44 18.42 -4.73
N GLY A 344 -8.10 17.33 -5.12
CA GLY A 344 -7.50 16.28 -5.94
C GLY A 344 -7.78 16.36 -7.44
N ARG A 345 -8.81 17.10 -7.85
CA ARG A 345 -9.32 17.12 -9.23
C ARG A 345 -8.44 17.94 -10.17
N ASP A 346 -8.25 19.21 -9.81
CA ASP A 346 -7.68 20.27 -10.66
C ASP A 346 -6.43 20.84 -9.98
N VAL A 347 -5.37 20.03 -9.93
CA VAL A 347 -4.11 20.31 -9.25
C VAL A 347 -3.16 21.08 -10.17
N THR A 348 -2.74 22.28 -9.76
CA THR A 348 -1.67 23.05 -10.44
C THR A 348 -0.29 22.64 -9.91
N PRO A 349 0.82 23.03 -10.56
CA PRO A 349 2.16 22.82 -10.01
C PRO A 349 2.36 23.42 -8.61
N ASP A 350 1.78 24.59 -8.33
CA ASP A 350 1.87 25.23 -7.01
C ASP A 350 1.11 24.44 -5.93
N VAL A 351 -0.06 23.88 -6.27
CA VAL A 351 -0.84 23.00 -5.38
C VAL A 351 -0.10 21.67 -5.17
N PHE A 352 0.51 21.11 -6.23
CA PHE A 352 1.32 19.90 -6.12
C PHE A 352 2.53 20.10 -5.20
N GLU A 353 3.28 21.19 -5.36
CA GLU A 353 4.42 21.51 -4.49
C GLU A 353 3.95 21.79 -3.04
N GLY A 354 2.78 22.43 -2.87
CA GLY A 354 2.14 22.59 -1.55
C GLY A 354 1.81 21.25 -0.87
N MET A 355 1.32 20.25 -1.62
CA MET A 355 1.14 18.88 -1.13
C MET A 355 2.48 18.24 -0.73
N VAL A 356 3.55 18.44 -1.52
CA VAL A 356 4.89 17.89 -1.23
C VAL A 356 5.45 18.49 0.06
N VAL A 357 5.46 19.82 0.18
CA VAL A 357 5.99 20.54 1.35
C VAL A 357 5.25 20.17 2.64
N GLU A 358 3.94 19.92 2.59
CA GLU A 358 3.18 19.42 3.76
C GLU A 358 3.71 18.05 4.22
N VAL A 359 3.93 17.12 3.29
CA VAL A 359 4.44 15.77 3.59
C VAL A 359 5.92 15.81 4.01
N GLU A 360 6.74 16.68 3.41
CA GLU A 360 8.12 16.95 3.86
C GLU A 360 8.15 17.47 5.31
N GLY A 361 7.20 18.33 5.70
CA GLY A 361 7.03 18.77 7.08
C GLY A 361 6.76 17.62 8.05
N MET A 362 5.92 16.65 7.66
CA MET A 362 5.68 15.44 8.46
C MET A 362 6.92 14.53 8.51
N LEU A 363 7.62 14.35 7.38
CA LEU A 363 8.87 13.58 7.29
C LEU A 363 10.01 14.21 8.09
N GLY A 364 10.03 15.53 8.25
CA GLY A 364 10.98 16.26 9.08
C GLY A 364 10.89 15.89 10.57
N SER A 365 9.74 15.42 11.04
CA SER A 365 9.55 14.90 12.41
C SER A 365 9.96 13.43 12.57
N PHE A 366 10.31 12.72 11.49
CA PHE A 366 10.83 11.35 11.58
C PHE A 366 12.33 11.37 11.83
N ASP A 367 12.71 11.23 13.11
CA ASP A 367 14.09 11.01 13.54
C ASP A 367 14.56 9.62 13.09
N CYS A 368 15.24 9.61 11.95
CA CYS A 368 15.92 8.47 11.40
C CYS A 368 17.35 8.91 11.04
N PRO A 369 18.39 8.16 11.46
CA PRO A 369 19.76 8.46 11.07
C PRO A 369 19.92 8.39 9.55
N ALA A 370 20.80 9.22 9.02
CA ALA A 370 21.17 9.18 7.61
C ALA A 370 21.50 7.76 7.16
N ILE A 371 21.03 7.41 5.97
CA ILE A 371 21.38 6.15 5.29
C ILE A 371 22.61 6.45 4.45
N ASP A 372 23.59 5.55 4.50
CA ASP A 372 24.73 5.63 3.60
C ASP A 372 24.29 5.23 2.18
N ILE A 373 24.19 6.21 1.29
CA ILE A 373 23.86 6.07 -0.13
C ILE A 373 25.16 5.99 -0.97
N GLY A 374 26.34 6.09 -0.34
CA GLY A 374 27.65 6.11 -0.99
C GLY A 374 28.00 4.83 -1.77
N HIS A 375 27.24 3.75 -1.58
CA HIS A 375 27.18 2.60 -2.48
C HIS A 375 25.74 2.43 -2.99
N ALA A 376 25.41 3.12 -4.08
CA ALA A 376 24.03 3.22 -4.54
C ALA A 376 23.39 1.90 -5.03
N ASP A 377 24.19 0.84 -5.25
CA ASP A 377 23.68 -0.52 -5.50
C ASP A 377 23.29 -1.27 -4.22
N ASP A 378 23.85 -0.92 -3.06
CA ASP A 378 23.54 -1.54 -1.76
C ASP A 378 22.25 -0.98 -1.12
N PHE A 379 21.76 0.16 -1.61
CA PHE A 379 20.56 0.84 -1.14
C PHE A 379 19.37 0.63 -2.08
N HIS A 380 18.24 0.15 -1.55
CA HIS A 380 16.99 0.01 -2.30
C HIS A 380 15.90 0.94 -1.73
N LEU A 381 15.33 1.79 -2.59
CA LEU A 381 14.05 2.45 -2.33
C LEU A 381 12.92 1.57 -2.88
N ILE A 382 11.97 1.12 -2.05
CA ILE A 382 10.90 0.19 -2.43
C ILE A 382 9.53 0.77 -2.06
N GLY A 383 8.74 1.14 -3.07
CA GLY A 383 7.36 1.57 -2.88
C GLY A 383 6.36 0.45 -3.09
N THR A 384 5.24 0.46 -2.36
CA THR A 384 4.10 -0.42 -2.61
C THR A 384 2.76 0.33 -2.69
N SER A 385 1.68 -0.43 -2.90
CA SER A 385 0.29 0.02 -2.99
C SER A 385 -0.03 0.87 -4.24
N GLY A 386 -1.23 1.48 -4.22
CA GLY A 386 -1.94 1.93 -5.42
C GLY A 386 -1.22 3.01 -6.22
N THR A 387 -0.45 3.89 -5.56
CA THR A 387 0.25 5.00 -6.19
C THR A 387 1.33 4.52 -7.15
N VAL A 388 2.34 3.80 -6.64
CA VAL A 388 3.51 3.39 -7.43
C VAL A 388 3.17 2.33 -8.47
N THR A 389 2.20 1.44 -8.18
CA THR A 389 1.70 0.45 -9.13
C THR A 389 0.93 1.10 -10.29
N THR A 390 0.22 2.20 -10.03
CA THR A 390 -0.42 3.00 -11.08
C THR A 390 0.60 3.76 -11.91
N LEU A 391 1.59 4.39 -11.26
CA LEU A 391 2.68 5.10 -11.94
C LEU A 391 3.45 4.15 -12.90
N ALA A 392 3.76 2.94 -12.43
CA ALA A 392 4.35 1.86 -13.23
C ALA A 392 3.45 1.43 -14.40
N GLY A 393 2.14 1.31 -14.19
CA GLY A 393 1.18 0.98 -15.26
C GLY A 393 1.11 2.05 -16.36
N VAL A 394 1.23 3.33 -15.99
CA VAL A 394 1.27 4.48 -16.91
C VAL A 394 2.63 4.63 -17.60
N HIS A 395 3.73 4.30 -16.92
CA HIS A 395 5.08 4.22 -17.49
C HIS A 395 5.16 3.14 -18.58
N LEU A 396 4.64 1.94 -18.28
CA LEU A 396 4.60 0.80 -19.20
C LEU A 396 3.50 0.88 -20.29
N ASP A 397 2.78 2.01 -20.36
CA ASP A 397 1.66 2.31 -21.27
C ASP A 397 0.67 1.14 -21.43
N LEU A 398 0.25 0.54 -20.31
CA LEU A 398 -0.54 -0.69 -20.36
C LEU A 398 -2.00 -0.41 -20.77
N PRO A 399 -2.56 -1.14 -21.77
CA PRO A 399 -3.96 -0.98 -22.18
C PRO A 399 -4.97 -1.45 -21.13
N ARG A 400 -4.48 -2.10 -20.06
CA ARG A 400 -5.16 -2.39 -18.79
C ARG A 400 -4.11 -2.80 -17.76
N TYR A 401 -4.39 -2.59 -16.48
CA TYR A 401 -3.50 -3.05 -15.41
C TYR A 401 -3.20 -4.57 -15.49
N ASP A 402 -1.93 -4.94 -15.35
CA ASP A 402 -1.46 -6.33 -15.27
C ASP A 402 -0.32 -6.44 -14.25
N ARG A 403 -0.66 -6.96 -13.06
CA ARG A 403 0.28 -7.21 -11.95
C ARG A 403 1.57 -7.91 -12.40
N ARG A 404 1.50 -8.80 -13.39
CA ARG A 404 2.66 -9.59 -13.86
C ARG A 404 3.70 -8.76 -14.62
N LYS A 405 3.33 -7.56 -15.08
CA LYS A 405 4.22 -6.58 -15.71
C LYS A 405 4.68 -5.48 -14.77
N VAL A 406 3.92 -5.22 -13.70
CA VAL A 406 4.15 -4.11 -12.75
C VAL A 406 4.95 -4.57 -11.52
N ASP A 407 4.70 -5.78 -11.02
CA ASP A 407 5.27 -6.26 -9.76
C ASP A 407 6.78 -6.57 -9.87
N GLY A 408 7.57 -5.88 -9.06
CA GLY A 408 9.02 -6.09 -8.95
C GLY A 408 9.85 -5.39 -10.02
N ILE A 409 9.28 -4.51 -10.87
CA ILE A 409 10.07 -3.70 -11.81
C ILE A 409 10.92 -2.66 -11.07
N TRP A 410 11.94 -2.17 -11.76
CA TRP A 410 12.68 -0.97 -11.40
C TRP A 410 12.21 0.19 -12.28
N LEU A 411 12.16 1.39 -11.69
CA LEU A 411 12.06 2.66 -12.38
C LEU A 411 13.25 3.51 -11.95
N SER A 412 13.96 4.14 -12.87
CA SER A 412 14.98 5.14 -12.54
C SER A 412 14.36 6.41 -11.96
N ASP A 413 15.18 7.22 -11.29
CA ASP A 413 14.73 8.48 -10.71
C ASP A 413 14.15 9.44 -11.78
N ASP A 414 14.81 9.53 -12.95
CA ASP A 414 14.34 10.30 -14.10
C ASP A 414 12.98 9.80 -14.65
N GLU A 415 12.77 8.48 -14.70
CA GLU A 415 11.49 7.91 -15.15
C GLU A 415 10.35 8.20 -14.19
N VAL A 416 10.61 8.22 -12.88
CA VAL A 416 9.60 8.62 -11.87
C VAL A 416 9.28 10.12 -12.02
N SER A 417 10.29 10.99 -12.10
CA SER A 417 10.14 12.42 -12.36
C SER A 417 9.33 12.71 -13.63
N ALA A 418 9.68 12.05 -14.73
CA ALA A 418 8.99 12.21 -16.01
C ALA A 418 7.52 11.78 -15.94
N MET A 419 7.20 10.73 -15.18
CA MET A 419 5.80 10.29 -15.02
C MET A 419 4.99 11.19 -14.07
N GLN A 420 5.58 11.73 -13.01
CA GLN A 420 4.91 12.74 -12.18
C GLN A 420 4.58 13.99 -13.02
N ALA A 421 5.54 14.50 -13.79
CA ALA A 421 5.34 15.64 -14.71
C ALA A 421 4.29 15.35 -15.79
N LYS A 422 4.27 14.14 -16.36
CA LYS A 422 3.26 13.68 -17.34
C LYS A 422 1.85 13.61 -16.74
N LEU A 423 1.70 13.17 -15.48
CA LEU A 423 0.41 13.12 -14.80
C LEU A 423 -0.10 14.50 -14.36
N LEU A 424 0.82 15.42 -14.06
CA LEU A 424 0.53 16.80 -13.66
C LEU A 424 0.16 17.69 -14.87
N SER A 425 0.67 17.40 -16.07
CA SER A 425 0.28 18.10 -17.31
C SER A 425 -1.06 17.65 -17.91
N TRP A 426 -1.63 16.56 -17.41
CA TRP A 426 -2.97 16.09 -17.77
C TRP A 426 -4.07 16.86 -17.04
N ASP A 427 -5.27 16.90 -17.63
CA ASP A 427 -6.48 17.32 -16.93
C ASP A 427 -7.15 16.13 -16.20
N PHE A 428 -8.22 16.39 -15.45
CA PHE A 428 -8.97 15.32 -14.77
C PHE A 428 -9.56 14.31 -15.77
N ALA A 429 -10.05 14.74 -16.94
CA ALA A 429 -10.65 13.82 -17.90
C ALA A 429 -9.60 12.86 -18.50
N SER A 430 -8.41 13.36 -18.84
CA SER A 430 -7.29 12.52 -19.32
C SER A 430 -6.80 11.56 -18.24
N ARG A 431 -6.72 11.99 -16.97
CA ARG A 431 -6.43 11.08 -15.84
C ARG A 431 -7.51 9.99 -15.70
N ALA A 432 -8.79 10.35 -15.77
CA ALA A 432 -9.91 9.41 -15.64
C ALA A 432 -10.02 8.42 -16.81
N ALA A 433 -9.66 8.85 -18.02
CA ALA A 433 -9.67 8.01 -19.23
C ALA A 433 -8.50 7.02 -19.30
N ASN A 434 -7.43 7.20 -18.52
CA ASN A 434 -6.27 6.31 -18.57
C ASN A 434 -6.60 4.89 -18.01
N PRO A 435 -6.35 3.80 -18.76
CA PRO A 435 -6.70 2.43 -18.34
C PRO A 435 -6.03 1.90 -17.08
N CYS A 436 -4.93 2.52 -16.63
CA CYS A 436 -4.24 2.16 -15.39
C CYS A 436 -4.63 3.02 -14.19
N ILE A 437 -5.29 4.17 -14.40
CA ILE A 437 -5.80 5.06 -13.33
C ILE A 437 -7.30 4.79 -13.11
N GLY A 438 -8.12 5.04 -14.13
CA GLY A 438 -9.59 5.00 -14.07
C GLY A 438 -10.21 6.18 -13.30
N PRO A 439 -11.53 6.42 -13.44
CA PRO A 439 -12.21 7.57 -12.86
C PRO A 439 -12.13 7.58 -11.33
N ASP A 440 -12.27 6.42 -10.69
CA ASP A 440 -12.30 6.25 -9.23
C ASP A 440 -10.99 6.60 -8.50
N ARG A 441 -9.92 6.97 -9.23
CA ARG A 441 -8.61 7.37 -8.68
C ARG A 441 -8.00 8.59 -9.37
N ALA A 442 -8.67 9.20 -10.35
CA ALA A 442 -8.15 10.34 -11.11
C ALA A 442 -7.98 11.62 -10.26
N ASP A 443 -8.70 11.69 -9.14
CA ASP A 443 -8.65 12.67 -8.06
C ASP A 443 -7.65 12.32 -6.94
N LEU A 444 -7.07 11.11 -6.94
CA LEU A 444 -6.17 10.63 -5.87
C LEU A 444 -4.72 10.47 -6.34
N VAL A 445 -4.50 10.30 -7.66
CA VAL A 445 -3.19 9.94 -8.21
C VAL A 445 -2.12 11.00 -8.00
N LEU A 446 -2.47 12.30 -8.04
CA LEU A 446 -1.49 13.39 -7.87
C LEU A 446 -1.09 13.61 -6.40
N ALA A 447 -2.03 13.49 -5.45
CA ALA A 447 -1.68 13.44 -4.03
C ALA A 447 -0.73 12.28 -3.70
N GLY A 448 -0.96 11.10 -4.30
CA GLY A 448 -0.02 9.99 -4.22
C GLY A 448 1.37 10.33 -4.81
N CYS A 449 1.40 11.00 -5.96
CA CYS A 449 2.65 11.45 -6.58
C CYS A 449 3.41 12.48 -5.73
N ALA A 450 2.72 13.31 -4.95
CA ALA A 450 3.31 14.27 -4.01
C ALA A 450 3.89 13.58 -2.76
N ILE A 451 3.19 12.59 -2.19
CA ILE A 451 3.72 11.76 -1.09
C ILE A 451 4.99 11.02 -1.54
N LEU A 452 4.97 10.43 -2.74
CA LEU A 452 6.12 9.77 -3.34
C LEU A 452 7.30 10.75 -3.54
N GLU A 453 7.02 11.99 -3.94
CA GLU A 453 8.03 13.01 -4.15
C GLU A 453 8.73 13.42 -2.85
N ALA A 454 7.95 13.71 -1.79
CA ALA A 454 8.50 14.04 -0.48
C ALA A 454 9.39 12.90 0.07
N ILE A 455 9.01 11.64 -0.16
CA ILE A 455 9.81 10.46 0.19
C ILE A 455 11.11 10.39 -0.63
N ARG A 456 11.07 10.66 -1.95
CA ARG A 456 12.28 10.69 -2.79
C ARG A 456 13.24 11.81 -2.40
N ARG A 457 12.75 13.01 -2.09
CA ARG A 457 13.55 14.13 -1.60
C ARG A 457 14.21 13.82 -0.25
N ARG A 458 13.52 13.10 0.64
CA ARG A 458 14.04 12.65 1.94
C ARG A 458 15.07 11.50 1.82
N TRP A 459 14.91 10.61 0.84
CA TRP A 459 15.85 9.51 0.57
C TRP A 459 16.16 9.35 -0.93
N PRO A 460 17.05 10.20 -1.49
CA PRO A 460 17.43 10.13 -2.90
C PRO A 460 17.99 8.75 -3.27
N SER A 461 17.56 8.23 -4.42
CA SER A 461 18.00 6.91 -4.92
C SER A 461 17.95 6.91 -6.45
N PRO A 462 18.95 6.37 -7.16
CA PRO A 462 18.94 6.37 -8.62
C PRO A 462 17.85 5.49 -9.24
N ARG A 463 17.24 4.60 -8.44
CA ARG A 463 16.16 3.71 -8.85
C ARG A 463 15.21 3.34 -7.71
N MET A 464 13.92 3.39 -7.96
CA MET A 464 12.88 2.85 -7.08
C MET A 464 12.43 1.48 -7.59
N ARG A 465 12.19 0.54 -6.68
CA ARG A 465 11.51 -0.73 -6.98
C ARG A 465 10.02 -0.62 -6.68
N VAL A 466 9.21 -1.10 -7.62
CA VAL A 466 7.75 -1.15 -7.49
C VAL A 466 7.32 -2.52 -6.96
N ALA A 467 6.46 -2.54 -5.94
CA ALA A 467 5.83 -3.74 -5.43
C ALA A 467 4.31 -3.69 -5.65
N ASP A 468 3.73 -4.73 -6.27
CA ASP A 468 2.30 -5.04 -6.12
C ASP A 468 2.19 -6.15 -5.06
N ARG A 469 2.68 -5.85 -3.85
CA ARG A 469 2.72 -6.75 -2.67
C ARG A 469 2.70 -5.89 -1.42
N GLY A 470 1.74 -6.08 -0.53
CA GLY A 470 1.64 -5.28 0.69
C GLY A 470 1.10 -6.09 1.85
N LEU A 471 0.25 -5.46 2.67
CA LEU A 471 -0.35 -6.03 3.88
C LEU A 471 -0.88 -7.46 3.68
N ARG A 472 -1.68 -7.74 2.64
CA ARG A 472 -2.21 -9.09 2.35
C ARG A 472 -1.12 -10.12 2.09
N GLU A 473 -0.15 -9.78 1.23
CA GLU A 473 0.98 -10.66 0.94
C GLU A 473 1.87 -10.88 2.19
N GLY A 474 1.97 -9.89 3.08
CA GLY A 474 2.56 -10.01 4.41
C GLY A 474 1.80 -10.97 5.31
N LEU A 475 0.49 -10.77 5.48
CA LEU A 475 -0.40 -11.62 6.28
C LEU A 475 -0.33 -13.10 5.84
N LEU A 476 -0.39 -13.37 4.54
CA LEU A 476 -0.23 -14.72 3.99
C LEU A 476 1.15 -15.29 4.32
N THR A 477 2.21 -14.49 4.16
CA THR A 477 3.60 -14.92 4.39
C THR A 477 3.85 -15.25 5.86
N ASP A 478 3.42 -14.39 6.78
CA ASP A 478 3.57 -14.64 8.22
C ASP A 478 2.73 -15.83 8.69
N MET A 479 1.45 -15.96 8.26
CA MET A 479 0.64 -17.15 8.57
C MET A 479 1.29 -18.46 8.07
N MET A 480 1.72 -18.51 6.81
CA MET A 480 2.38 -19.70 6.24
C MET A 480 3.73 -20.01 6.93
N ALA A 481 4.45 -18.98 7.38
CA ALA A 481 5.72 -19.14 8.10
C ALA A 481 5.55 -19.58 9.56
N ASP A 482 4.47 -19.16 10.23
CA ASP A 482 4.06 -19.60 11.58
C ASP A 482 3.62 -21.08 11.55
N ASP A 483 2.67 -21.41 10.67
CA ASP A 483 2.19 -22.78 10.42
C ASP A 483 3.30 -23.72 9.90
N GLY A 484 4.46 -23.15 9.51
CA GLY A 484 5.67 -23.89 9.20
C GLY A 484 5.61 -24.67 7.89
N VAL A 485 4.72 -24.31 6.96
CA VAL A 485 4.48 -25.06 5.71
C VAL A 485 5.77 -25.25 4.91
N TRP A 486 6.62 -24.22 4.88
CA TRP A 486 7.91 -24.23 4.19
C TRP A 486 9.05 -24.93 4.95
N ARG A 487 8.86 -25.27 6.23
CA ARG A 487 9.88 -25.98 7.04
C ARG A 487 9.92 -27.49 6.74
N ARG A 488 8.77 -28.08 6.39
CA ARG A 488 8.56 -29.55 6.33
C ARG A 488 9.45 -30.31 5.33
N HIS A 489 10.00 -29.65 4.30
CA HIS A 489 10.74 -30.33 3.22
C HIS A 489 12.23 -30.55 3.47
N ARG A 490 12.85 -29.99 4.52
CA ARG A 490 14.30 -30.17 4.75
C ARG A 490 14.66 -31.61 5.14
N ASN A 491 13.74 -32.34 5.79
CA ASN A 491 13.99 -33.71 6.26
C ASN A 491 13.56 -34.81 5.27
N ARG A 492 12.58 -34.56 4.39
CA ARG A 492 12.02 -35.60 3.49
C ARG A 492 13.00 -36.11 2.41
N ARG A 493 14.11 -35.42 2.16
CA ARG A 493 15.23 -35.93 1.33
C ARG A 493 16.19 -36.88 2.07
N GLY A 494 16.13 -36.96 3.41
CA GLY A 494 17.02 -37.81 4.22
C GLY A 494 16.54 -39.24 4.44
N GLN A 495 15.26 -39.56 4.16
CA GLN A 495 14.64 -40.87 4.43
C GLN A 495 14.26 -41.65 3.15
N ARG A 496 14.96 -41.39 2.04
CA ARG A 496 14.84 -42.16 0.78
C ARG A 496 16.20 -42.66 0.29
N GLY A 497 17.10 -42.99 1.23
CA GLY A 497 18.50 -43.30 0.97
C GLY A 497 19.18 -44.08 2.10
N LYS A 498 18.51 -45.10 2.62
CA LYS A 498 19.07 -46.25 3.36
C LYS A 498 18.02 -47.36 3.41
#